data_AF-A0A4R4KMS7-F1
#
_entry.id   AF-A0A4R4KMS7-F1
#
_cell.length_a   1.000
_cell.length_b   1.000
_cell.length_c   1.000
_cell.angle_alpha   90.00
_cell.angle_beta   90.00
_cell.angle_gamma   90.00
#
_symmetry.space_group_name_H-M   'P 1'
#
loop_
_entity.id
_entity.type
_entity.pdbx_description
1 polymer ?
#
loop_
_entity_poly.entity_id
_entity_poly.type
_entity_poly.pdbx_seq_one_letter_code
_entity_poly.pdbx_strand_id
1 'polypeptide(L)'
;MVLVTNITRSKKIQPSFWDGRLHGLLKWTYLLISREFSGANIINLDVSRKTYELDQLTYHYLGNRLHRVDDASGSTEGFANGSNQANEMAYDNNGNLTRDLNRGYADNGLLYNALNLLRYINKGGQELRYTYDGTGAKHRLQAPAGITYYAGAFEYKGDGTLLRIGLPEGQLIRNTNGTYSLNYYLKDHLGNVRVVFDESGTVIQMKPTTTPLATK
;
A
#
# COMPACT_ATOMS: atom_id res chain seq x y z
N MET A 1 4.11 16.81 -36.37
CA MET A 1 3.19 17.32 -35.33
C MET A 1 2.31 16.15 -34.90
N VAL A 2 2.68 15.45 -33.83
CA VAL A 2 1.87 14.33 -33.30
C VAL A 2 0.80 14.93 -32.41
N LEU A 3 -0.45 14.83 -32.81
CA LEU A 3 -1.59 15.25 -32.00
C LEU A 3 -1.67 14.29 -30.80
N VAL A 4 -1.31 14.75 -29.61
CA VAL A 4 -1.57 14.01 -28.37
C VAL A 4 -2.97 14.40 -27.93
N THR A 5 -3.97 13.56 -28.23
CA THR A 5 -5.33 13.74 -27.73
C THR A 5 -5.42 13.18 -26.31
N ASN A 6 -5.71 14.02 -25.33
CA ASN A 6 -6.00 13.56 -23.97
C ASN A 6 -7.33 12.79 -23.96
N ILE A 7 -7.37 11.66 -23.23
CA ILE A 7 -8.56 10.83 -23.09
C ILE A 7 -8.99 10.80 -21.63
N THR A 8 -10.20 11.29 -21.33
CA THR A 8 -10.80 11.22 -19.99
C THR A 8 -11.69 9.98 -19.87
N ARG A 9 -11.55 9.23 -18.77
CA ARG A 9 -12.42 8.08 -18.44
C ARG A 9 -12.93 8.20 -17.00
N SER A 10 -14.23 8.02 -16.80
CA SER A 10 -14.84 8.00 -15.46
C SER A 10 -15.55 6.67 -15.17
N LYS A 11 -15.53 6.23 -13.91
CA LYS A 11 -16.27 5.04 -13.45
C LYS A 11 -16.86 5.28 -12.07
N LYS A 12 -18.13 4.90 -11.89
CA LYS A 12 -18.81 4.84 -10.60
C LYS A 12 -18.69 3.42 -10.04
N ILE A 13 -18.15 3.27 -8.83
CA ILE A 13 -17.99 1.95 -8.19
C ILE A 13 -18.97 1.84 -7.02
N GLN A 14 -19.71 0.73 -7.01
CA GLN A 14 -20.60 0.31 -5.92
C GLN A 14 -19.87 -0.68 -5.02
N PRO A 15 -19.91 -0.55 -3.68
CA PRO A 15 -19.53 -1.66 -2.81
C PRO A 15 -20.53 -2.80 -2.99
N SER A 16 -20.08 -3.98 -3.40
CA SER A 16 -20.92 -5.18 -3.48
C SER A 16 -20.75 -6.01 -2.20
N PHE A 17 -21.60 -5.79 -1.21
CA PHE A 17 -21.83 -6.75 -0.14
C PHE A 17 -23.27 -7.24 -0.25
N TRP A 18 -23.43 -8.53 -0.54
CA TRP A 18 -24.72 -9.21 -0.53
C TRP A 18 -25.00 -9.61 0.92
N ASP A 19 -25.78 -8.79 1.63
CA ASP A 19 -26.37 -9.16 2.92
C ASP A 19 -27.82 -9.57 2.64
N GLY A 20 -28.08 -10.87 2.77
CA GLY A 20 -29.43 -11.39 2.81
C GLY A 20 -30.10 -11.05 4.14
N ARG A 21 -30.86 -9.94 4.12
CA ARG A 21 -31.81 -9.41 5.13
C ARG A 21 -31.27 -8.30 6.04
N LEU A 22 -31.58 -7.05 5.66
CA LEU A 22 -32.36 -6.13 6.50
C LEU A 22 -32.75 -4.88 5.69
N HIS A 23 -34.05 -4.62 5.56
CA HIS A 23 -34.58 -3.38 5.01
C HIS A 23 -34.41 -2.26 6.06
N GLY A 24 -33.24 -1.63 6.03
CA GLY A 24 -32.98 -0.30 6.59
C GLY A 24 -32.23 0.50 5.53
N LEU A 25 -32.47 1.81 5.43
CA LEU A 25 -31.95 2.69 4.38
C LEU A 25 -30.40 2.64 4.27
N LEU A 26 -29.88 1.67 3.52
CA LEU A 26 -28.47 1.58 3.14
C LEU A 26 -28.17 2.69 2.12
N LYS A 27 -27.67 3.83 2.62
CA LYS A 27 -27.12 4.86 1.74
C LYS A 27 -25.77 4.37 1.20
N TRP A 28 -25.77 3.90 -0.04
CA TRP A 28 -24.56 3.59 -0.79
C TRP A 28 -23.65 4.82 -0.84
N THR A 29 -22.43 4.71 -0.29
CA THR A 29 -21.39 5.71 -0.56
C THR A 29 -20.71 5.31 -1.86
N TYR A 30 -20.94 6.08 -2.91
CA TYR A 30 -20.31 5.88 -4.21
C TYR A 30 -18.90 6.44 -4.20
N LEU A 31 -17.96 5.71 -4.80
CA LEU A 31 -16.66 6.22 -5.18
C LEU A 31 -16.72 6.60 -6.67
N LEU A 32 -16.39 7.85 -6.98
CA LEU A 32 -16.24 8.36 -8.33
C LEU A 32 -14.75 8.48 -8.61
N ILE A 33 -14.32 7.93 -9.74
CA ILE A 33 -12.94 7.99 -10.18
C ILE A 33 -12.94 8.52 -11.61
N SER A 34 -12.31 9.68 -11.84
CA SER A 34 -11.95 10.21 -13.16
C SER A 34 -10.45 10.08 -13.35
N ARG A 35 -10.04 9.76 -14.59
CA ARG A 35 -8.64 9.72 -14.97
C ARG A 35 -8.47 10.27 -16.37
N GLU A 36 -7.39 11.00 -16.56
CA GLU A 36 -6.98 11.51 -17.85
C GLU A 36 -5.66 10.90 -18.26
N PHE A 37 -5.52 10.59 -19.55
CA PHE A 37 -4.33 9.97 -20.09
C PHE A 37 -3.69 10.84 -21.18
N SER A 38 -2.36 10.82 -21.20
CA SER A 38 -1.55 11.25 -22.33
C SER A 38 -0.71 10.06 -22.81
N GLY A 39 -1.05 9.51 -23.97
CA GLY A 39 -0.52 8.22 -24.41
C GLY A 39 -0.88 7.10 -23.42
N ALA A 40 0.14 6.43 -22.88
CA ALA A 40 -0.03 5.36 -21.89
C ALA A 40 0.03 5.84 -20.43
N ASN A 41 0.33 7.12 -20.18
CA ASN A 41 0.50 7.67 -18.84
C ASN A 41 -0.79 8.31 -18.35
N ILE A 42 -1.14 8.06 -17.09
CA ILE A 42 -2.19 8.83 -16.39
C ILE A 42 -1.59 10.19 -16.06
N ILE A 43 -2.23 11.28 -16.45
CA ILE A 43 -1.77 12.64 -16.15
C ILE A 43 -2.58 13.31 -15.05
N ASN A 44 -3.87 12.96 -14.93
CA ASN A 44 -4.74 13.42 -13.85
C ASN A 44 -5.54 12.24 -13.29
N LEU A 45 -5.76 12.22 -11.98
CA LEU A 45 -6.66 11.29 -11.29
C LEU A 45 -7.44 12.05 -10.22
N ASP A 46 -8.77 12.13 -10.37
CA ASP A 46 -9.63 12.60 -9.29
C ASP A 46 -10.36 11.41 -8.68
N VAL A 47 -10.30 11.32 -7.36
CA VAL A 47 -11.04 10.34 -6.57
C VAL A 47 -11.93 11.12 -5.63
N SER A 48 -13.24 10.95 -5.75
CA SER A 48 -14.20 11.57 -4.84
C SER A 48 -15.12 10.55 -4.21
N ARG A 49 -15.39 10.76 -2.92
CA ARG A 49 -16.36 10.01 -2.14
C ARG A 49 -17.55 10.92 -1.87
N LYS A 50 -18.67 10.63 -2.52
CA LYS A 50 -19.90 11.45 -2.43
C LYS A 50 -19.66 12.91 -2.87
N THR A 51 -19.55 13.85 -1.93
CA THR A 51 -19.35 15.30 -2.18
C THR A 51 -17.98 15.79 -1.69
N TYR A 52 -17.08 14.87 -1.33
CA TYR A 52 -15.75 15.17 -0.83
C TYR A 52 -14.70 14.57 -1.76
N GLU A 53 -13.70 15.37 -2.13
CA GLU A 53 -12.55 14.92 -2.92
C GLU A 53 -11.51 14.29 -1.98
N LEU A 54 -11.16 13.03 -2.28
CA LEU A 54 -10.08 12.31 -1.61
C LEU A 54 -8.74 12.61 -2.26
N ASP A 55 -8.75 12.74 -3.59
CA ASP A 55 -7.55 12.93 -4.39
C ASP A 55 -7.91 13.82 -5.58
N GLN A 56 -7.03 14.77 -5.89
CA GLN A 56 -7.03 15.56 -7.12
C GLN A 56 -5.59 15.59 -7.65
N LEU A 57 -5.15 14.44 -8.18
CA LEU A 57 -3.75 14.18 -8.45
C LEU A 57 -3.34 14.64 -9.85
N THR A 58 -2.24 15.38 -9.93
CA THR A 58 -1.53 15.68 -11.17
C THR A 58 -0.21 14.92 -11.21
N TYR A 59 0.02 14.13 -12.27
CA TYR A 59 1.21 13.29 -12.42
C TYR A 59 2.18 13.89 -13.45
N HIS A 60 3.45 13.98 -13.07
CA HIS A 60 4.51 14.55 -13.92
C HIS A 60 5.55 13.50 -14.31
N TYR A 61 5.81 13.38 -15.61
CA TYR A 61 6.68 12.35 -16.17
C TYR A 61 7.83 12.93 -16.99
N LEU A 62 8.96 12.23 -16.96
CA LEU A 62 10.02 12.31 -17.96
C LEU A 62 9.91 11.06 -18.85
N GLY A 63 9.32 11.22 -20.04
CA GLY A 63 8.92 10.08 -20.86
C GLY A 63 7.85 9.25 -20.15
N ASN A 64 8.16 7.99 -19.82
CA ASN A 64 7.27 7.09 -19.06
C ASN A 64 7.70 6.92 -17.59
N ARG A 65 8.59 7.78 -17.07
CA ARG A 65 9.10 7.72 -15.70
C ARG A 65 8.47 8.84 -14.86
N LEU A 66 7.67 8.45 -13.87
CA LEU A 66 7.02 9.36 -12.92
C LEU A 66 8.06 10.00 -12.01
N HIS A 67 8.10 11.34 -11.90
CA HIS A 67 9.07 12.03 -11.04
C HIS A 67 8.44 12.94 -9.98
N ARG A 68 7.12 13.18 -10.04
CA ARG A 68 6.36 14.01 -9.10
C ARG A 68 4.87 13.73 -9.21
N VAL A 69 4.15 13.81 -8.09
CA VAL A 69 2.69 13.76 -8.03
C VAL A 69 2.23 14.87 -7.10
N ASP A 70 1.46 15.82 -7.61
CA ASP A 70 0.81 16.86 -6.80
C ASP A 70 -0.60 16.41 -6.42
N ASP A 71 -1.06 16.75 -5.22
CA ASP A 71 -2.47 16.62 -4.82
C ASP A 71 -3.05 17.98 -4.42
N ALA A 72 -4.14 18.37 -5.09
CA ALA A 72 -4.87 19.61 -4.82
C ALA A 72 -6.12 19.42 -3.95
N SER A 73 -6.46 18.17 -3.57
CA SER A 73 -7.69 17.86 -2.82
C SER A 73 -7.72 18.45 -1.39
N GLY A 74 -6.54 18.67 -0.81
CA GLY A 74 -6.39 19.01 0.61
C GLY A 74 -6.81 17.88 1.57
N SER A 75 -7.05 16.67 1.06
CA SER A 75 -7.42 15.51 1.87
C SER A 75 -6.21 14.88 2.55
N THR A 76 -6.45 14.34 3.75
CA THR A 76 -5.49 13.45 4.43
C THR A 76 -5.86 11.98 4.32
N GLU A 77 -7.00 11.68 3.68
CA GLU A 77 -7.50 10.32 3.49
C GLU A 77 -7.03 9.68 2.17
N GLY A 78 -6.53 10.52 1.24
CA GLY A 78 -5.96 10.12 -0.05
C GLY A 78 -4.43 10.08 -0.07
N PHE A 79 -3.86 10.48 -1.19
CA PHE A 79 -2.42 10.58 -1.41
C PHE A 79 -1.80 11.60 -0.46
N ALA A 80 -0.87 11.14 0.37
CA ALA A 80 -0.10 12.03 1.23
C ALA A 80 0.96 12.79 0.42
N ASN A 81 0.64 14.01 0.00
CA ASN A 81 1.57 14.90 -0.70
C ASN A 81 2.59 15.51 0.28
N GLY A 82 3.65 14.76 0.57
CA GLY A 82 4.66 15.10 1.56
C GLY A 82 5.75 16.06 1.06
N SER A 83 5.79 16.37 -0.23
CA SER A 83 6.74 17.30 -0.84
C SER A 83 6.05 18.13 -1.92
N ASN A 84 6.68 19.22 -2.37
CA ASN A 84 6.23 19.99 -3.53
C ASN A 84 7.46 20.41 -4.36
N GLN A 85 8.43 19.52 -4.45
CA GLN A 85 9.68 19.79 -5.17
C GLN A 85 9.51 19.49 -6.66
N ALA A 86 10.30 20.15 -7.52
CA ALA A 86 10.23 19.91 -8.96
C ALA A 86 10.54 18.45 -9.36
N ASN A 87 11.33 17.75 -8.55
CA ASN A 87 11.65 16.34 -8.71
C ASN A 87 11.65 15.67 -7.34
N GLU A 88 10.71 14.76 -7.11
CA GLU A 88 10.44 14.11 -5.83
C GLU A 88 10.78 12.63 -5.83
N MET A 89 10.74 12.00 -7.01
CA MET A 89 11.04 10.59 -7.20
C MET A 89 12.25 10.43 -8.10
N ALA A 90 13.26 9.69 -7.62
CA ALA A 90 14.46 9.39 -8.39
C ALA A 90 14.65 7.88 -8.52
N TYR A 91 15.40 7.47 -9.54
CA TYR A 91 15.57 6.07 -9.90
C TYR A 91 17.02 5.77 -10.26
N ASP A 92 17.46 4.54 -10.01
CA ASP A 92 18.73 4.05 -10.52
C ASP A 92 18.63 3.69 -12.03
N ASN A 93 19.75 3.25 -12.61
CA ASN A 93 19.84 2.88 -14.02
C ASN A 93 18.98 1.65 -14.38
N ASN A 94 18.67 0.79 -13.40
CA ASN A 94 17.81 -0.37 -13.58
C ASN A 94 16.33 -0.01 -13.44
N GLY A 95 16.02 1.26 -13.11
CA GLY A 95 14.65 1.75 -12.93
C GLY A 95 14.08 1.50 -11.53
N ASN A 96 14.91 1.13 -10.55
CA ASN A 96 14.45 1.00 -9.17
C ASN A 96 14.36 2.39 -8.52
N LEU A 97 13.33 2.61 -7.69
CA LEU A 97 13.10 3.87 -6.99
C LEU A 97 14.15 4.09 -5.87
N THR A 98 14.98 5.12 -5.97
CA THR A 98 16.04 5.42 -4.99
C THR A 98 15.66 6.54 -4.01
N ARG A 99 14.65 7.34 -4.36
CA ARG A 99 14.12 8.47 -3.59
C ARG A 99 12.63 8.60 -3.82
N ASP A 100 11.90 8.97 -2.77
CA ASP A 100 10.51 9.41 -2.83
C ASP A 100 10.23 10.35 -1.65
N LEU A 101 10.25 11.65 -1.95
CA LEU A 101 10.11 12.70 -0.95
C LEU A 101 8.71 12.74 -0.33
N ASN A 102 7.66 12.30 -1.04
CA ASN A 102 6.31 12.23 -0.49
C ASN A 102 6.22 11.21 0.64
N ARG A 103 7.00 10.14 0.56
CA ARG A 103 7.09 9.11 1.61
C ARG A 103 8.23 9.34 2.61
N GLY A 104 9.02 10.41 2.44
CA GLY A 104 10.14 10.78 3.31
C GLY A 104 11.42 9.98 3.06
N TYR A 105 11.56 9.34 1.90
CA TYR A 105 12.82 8.71 1.49
C TYR A 105 13.64 9.73 0.71
N ALA A 106 14.76 10.16 1.30
CA ALA A 106 15.72 11.07 0.66
C ALA A 106 16.53 10.36 -0.44
N ASP A 107 17.48 11.07 -1.07
CA ASP A 107 18.41 10.47 -2.04
C ASP A 107 19.14 9.27 -1.43
N ASN A 108 19.18 8.16 -2.16
CA ASN A 108 19.72 6.87 -1.69
C ASN A 108 19.04 6.33 -0.42
N GLY A 109 17.84 6.83 -0.10
CA GLY A 109 17.00 6.31 0.99
C GLY A 109 16.45 4.92 0.69
N LEU A 110 16.53 4.47 -0.56
CA LEU A 110 16.21 3.13 -1.01
C LEU A 110 17.36 2.61 -1.87
N LEU A 111 17.95 1.47 -1.49
CA LEU A 111 19.04 0.84 -2.25
C LEU A 111 18.74 -0.63 -2.51
N TYR A 112 19.21 -1.10 -3.66
CA TYR A 112 18.93 -2.44 -4.18
C TYR A 112 20.23 -3.26 -4.29
N ASN A 113 20.09 -4.59 -4.29
CA ASN A 113 21.19 -5.51 -4.58
C ASN A 113 21.26 -5.84 -6.09
N ALA A 114 22.19 -6.71 -6.48
CA ALA A 114 22.39 -7.11 -7.88
C ALA A 114 21.19 -7.86 -8.51
N LEU A 115 20.23 -8.33 -7.71
CA LEU A 115 18.98 -8.95 -8.16
C LEU A 115 17.82 -7.94 -8.23
N ASN A 116 18.10 -6.64 -8.10
CA ASN A 116 17.10 -5.57 -7.97
C ASN A 116 16.14 -5.77 -6.77
N LEU A 117 16.60 -6.43 -5.71
CA LEU A 117 15.84 -6.56 -4.45
C LEU A 117 16.26 -5.47 -3.47
N LEU A 118 15.28 -4.85 -2.81
CA LEU A 118 15.50 -3.76 -1.85
C LEU A 118 16.33 -4.26 -0.66
N ARG A 119 17.57 -3.81 -0.53
CA ARG A 119 18.51 -4.25 0.51
C ARG A 119 18.66 -3.26 1.67
N TYR A 120 18.33 -1.99 1.44
CA TYR A 120 18.47 -0.94 2.45
C TYR A 120 17.37 0.11 2.30
N ILE A 121 16.81 0.52 3.43
CA ILE A 121 15.90 1.64 3.56
C ILE A 121 16.49 2.58 4.62
N ASN A 122 16.47 3.88 4.36
CA ASN A 122 16.66 4.92 5.34
C ASN A 122 15.54 5.94 5.25
N LYS A 123 14.77 6.06 6.32
CA LYS A 123 13.74 7.07 6.47
C LYS A 123 14.03 7.90 7.71
N GLY A 124 14.63 9.07 7.53
CA GLY A 124 14.93 10.00 8.64
C GLY A 124 15.78 9.37 9.74
N GLY A 125 16.76 8.52 9.38
CA GLY A 125 17.62 7.82 10.33
C GLY A 125 17.11 6.45 10.79
N GLN A 126 15.86 6.09 10.47
CA GLN A 126 15.37 4.73 10.68
C GLN A 126 15.86 3.83 9.54
N GLU A 127 16.86 3.00 9.85
CA GLU A 127 17.45 2.09 8.89
C GLU A 127 16.82 0.70 8.93
N LEU A 128 16.48 0.17 7.76
CA LEU A 128 16.15 -1.24 7.57
C LEU A 128 17.17 -1.87 6.63
N ARG A 129 17.70 -3.05 6.97
CA ARG A 129 18.63 -3.81 6.11
C ARG A 129 18.08 -5.19 5.87
N TYR A 130 17.90 -5.55 4.61
CA TYR A 130 17.45 -6.86 4.19
C TYR A 130 18.62 -7.71 3.70
N THR A 131 18.58 -8.99 4.00
CA THR A 131 19.49 -10.00 3.44
C THR A 131 18.65 -11.06 2.76
N TYR A 132 19.08 -11.44 1.56
CA TYR A 132 18.43 -12.42 0.71
C TYR A 132 19.42 -13.55 0.42
N ASP A 133 18.91 -14.74 0.18
CA ASP A 133 19.72 -15.81 -0.39
C ASP A 133 19.88 -15.64 -1.92
N GLY A 134 20.64 -16.57 -2.54
CA GLY A 134 20.90 -16.55 -3.98
C GLY A 134 19.66 -16.79 -4.85
N THR A 135 18.56 -17.28 -4.29
CA THR A 135 17.27 -17.43 -4.99
C THR A 135 16.42 -16.16 -4.94
N GLY A 136 16.83 -15.19 -4.12
CA GLY A 136 16.07 -13.97 -3.86
C GLY A 136 15.07 -14.11 -2.71
N ALA A 137 15.06 -15.23 -1.98
CA ALA A 137 14.22 -15.37 -0.80
C ALA A 137 14.80 -14.54 0.35
N LYS A 138 13.92 -13.83 1.07
CA LYS A 138 14.32 -13.02 2.21
C LYS A 138 14.77 -13.95 3.34
N HIS A 139 15.92 -13.66 3.92
CA HIS A 139 16.51 -14.44 5.01
C HIS A 139 16.60 -13.65 6.32
N ARG A 140 16.84 -12.33 6.25
CA ARG A 140 16.97 -11.48 7.44
C ARG A 140 16.46 -10.06 7.19
N LEU A 141 15.83 -9.48 8.21
CA LEU A 141 15.59 -8.05 8.36
C LEU A 141 16.31 -7.59 9.64
N GLN A 142 17.17 -6.59 9.51
CA GLN A 142 17.68 -5.81 10.64
C GLN A 142 16.93 -4.48 10.67
N ALA A 143 16.20 -4.23 11.75
CA ALA A 143 15.48 -3.00 12.02
C ALA A 143 15.98 -2.36 13.33
N PRO A 144 15.61 -1.10 13.65
CA PRO A 144 15.94 -0.50 14.94
C PRO A 144 15.33 -1.28 16.12
N ALA A 145 14.16 -1.91 15.90
CA ALA A 145 13.48 -2.75 16.88
C ALA A 145 14.14 -4.14 17.09
N GLY A 146 15.12 -4.51 16.27
CA GLY A 146 15.82 -5.78 16.35
C GLY A 146 15.89 -6.54 15.03
N ILE A 147 16.27 -7.82 15.13
CA ILE A 147 16.42 -8.72 13.99
C ILE A 147 15.19 -9.61 13.84
N THR A 148 14.75 -9.80 12.59
CA THR A 148 13.82 -10.84 12.19
C THR A 148 14.49 -11.78 11.20
N TYR A 149 14.47 -13.07 11.48
CA TYR A 149 14.89 -14.12 10.56
C TYR A 149 13.69 -14.73 9.85
N TYR A 150 13.91 -15.18 8.61
CA TYR A 150 12.89 -15.76 7.76
C TYR A 150 13.33 -17.15 7.28
N ALA A 151 12.43 -18.11 7.38
CA ALA A 151 12.59 -19.47 6.85
C ALA A 151 11.28 -19.92 6.21
N GLY A 152 11.12 -19.66 4.91
CA GLY A 152 9.85 -19.92 4.22
C GLY A 152 8.69 -19.14 4.84
N ALA A 153 7.67 -19.85 5.32
CA ALA A 153 6.51 -19.25 5.99
C ALA A 153 6.77 -18.81 7.44
N PHE A 154 7.92 -19.16 8.02
CA PHE A 154 8.23 -18.91 9.42
C PHE A 154 9.05 -17.63 9.60
N GLU A 155 8.71 -16.88 10.64
CA GLU A 155 9.43 -15.68 11.06
C GLU A 155 9.85 -15.80 12.51
N TYR A 156 11.09 -15.43 12.81
CA TYR A 156 11.68 -15.54 14.15
C TYR A 156 12.29 -14.22 14.60
N LYS A 157 12.29 -13.96 15.90
CA LYS A 157 13.12 -12.91 16.51
C LYS A 157 14.59 -13.26 16.39
N GLY A 158 15.45 -12.26 16.64
CA GLY A 158 16.90 -12.44 16.70
C GLY A 158 17.39 -13.49 17.69
N ASP A 159 16.59 -13.80 18.72
CA ASP A 159 16.87 -14.83 19.73
C ASP A 159 16.35 -16.24 19.36
N GLY A 160 15.76 -16.40 18.17
CA GLY A 160 15.19 -17.67 17.70
C GLY A 160 13.75 -17.92 18.13
N THR A 161 13.11 -17.00 18.87
CA THR A 161 11.69 -17.11 19.22
C THR A 161 10.81 -16.98 17.98
N LEU A 162 9.92 -17.95 17.75
CA LEU A 162 8.94 -17.88 16.66
C LEU A 162 8.01 -16.67 16.85
N LEU A 163 7.91 -15.82 15.83
CA LEU A 163 7.03 -14.64 15.80
C LEU A 163 5.73 -14.94 15.08
N ARG A 164 5.85 -15.59 13.92
CA ARG A 164 4.73 -15.78 12.99
C ARG A 164 4.94 -17.01 12.12
N ILE A 165 3.84 -17.67 11.76
CA ILE A 165 3.78 -18.62 10.64
C ILE A 165 2.73 -18.10 9.67
N GLY A 166 3.11 -17.85 8.42
CA GLY A 166 2.18 -17.54 7.34
C GLY A 166 1.42 -18.80 6.90
N LEU A 167 0.10 -18.70 6.77
CA LEU A 167 -0.78 -19.76 6.29
C LEU A 167 -1.51 -19.31 5.02
N PRO A 168 -2.02 -20.23 4.18
CA PRO A 168 -2.68 -19.83 2.95
C PRO A 168 -3.91 -18.93 3.19
N GLU A 169 -4.67 -19.21 4.25
CA GLU A 169 -5.89 -18.48 4.65
C GLU A 169 -5.69 -17.56 5.87
N GLY A 170 -4.45 -17.37 6.35
CA GLY A 170 -4.25 -16.67 7.62
C GLY A 170 -2.82 -16.59 8.11
N GLN A 171 -2.66 -16.47 9.42
CA GLN A 171 -1.36 -16.52 10.09
C GLN A 171 -1.53 -16.98 11.53
N LEU A 172 -0.56 -17.75 12.02
CA LEU A 172 -0.35 -17.92 13.46
C LEU A 172 0.56 -16.78 13.94
N ILE A 173 0.17 -16.04 14.97
CA ILE A 173 0.94 -14.90 15.50
C ILE A 173 1.21 -15.06 17.00
N ARG A 174 2.43 -14.71 17.43
CA ARG A 174 2.80 -14.69 18.85
C ARG A 174 2.29 -13.42 19.53
N ASN A 175 1.56 -13.60 20.63
CA ASN A 175 1.05 -12.53 21.48
C ASN A 175 2.12 -12.02 22.45
N THR A 176 1.86 -10.86 23.07
CA THR A 176 2.74 -10.24 24.07
C THR A 176 2.99 -11.14 25.28
N ASN A 177 1.96 -11.90 25.71
CA ASN A 177 2.05 -12.88 26.80
C ASN A 177 2.78 -14.19 26.41
N GLY A 178 3.21 -14.33 25.15
CA GLY A 178 3.91 -15.49 24.63
C GLY A 178 3.05 -16.65 24.17
N THR A 179 1.73 -16.56 24.26
CA THR A 179 0.84 -17.50 23.58
C THR A 179 0.77 -17.21 22.07
N TYR A 180 0.16 -18.11 21.32
CA TYR A 180 -0.10 -17.93 19.90
C TYR A 180 -1.60 -17.84 19.64
N SER A 181 -1.97 -17.03 18.67
CA SER A 181 -3.35 -16.90 18.18
C SER A 181 -3.39 -17.10 16.68
N LEU A 182 -4.47 -17.69 16.20
CA LEU A 182 -4.73 -17.84 14.78
C LEU A 182 -5.59 -16.69 14.27
N ASN A 183 -5.10 -16.02 13.24
CA ASN A 183 -5.83 -14.98 12.52
C ASN A 183 -6.16 -15.49 11.12
N TYR A 184 -7.36 -15.19 10.65
CA TYR A 184 -7.86 -15.57 9.34
C TYR A 184 -8.01 -14.36 8.42
N TYR A 185 -7.87 -14.59 7.12
CA TYR A 185 -7.95 -13.57 6.09
C TYR A 185 -9.21 -13.73 5.24
N LEU A 186 -10.02 -12.67 5.15
CA LEU A 186 -10.97 -12.51 4.05
C LEU A 186 -10.28 -11.74 2.93
N LYS A 187 -10.12 -12.39 1.77
CA LYS A 187 -9.45 -11.82 0.60
C LYS A 187 -10.46 -11.39 -0.46
N ASP A 188 -10.11 -10.38 -1.25
CA ASP A 188 -10.83 -10.09 -2.48
C ASP A 188 -10.44 -11.07 -3.62
N HIS A 189 -11.08 -10.92 -4.77
CA HIS A 189 -10.84 -11.77 -5.94
C HIS A 189 -9.42 -11.64 -6.54
N LEU A 190 -8.65 -10.63 -6.13
CA LEU A 190 -7.24 -10.45 -6.51
C LEU A 190 -6.28 -10.95 -5.43
N GLY A 191 -6.80 -11.53 -4.35
CA GLY A 191 -6.02 -12.06 -3.23
C GLY A 191 -5.60 -11.03 -2.19
N ASN A 192 -6.06 -9.76 -2.28
CA ASN A 192 -5.73 -8.78 -1.25
C ASN A 192 -6.55 -9.04 0.01
N VAL A 193 -5.90 -9.02 1.18
CA VAL A 193 -6.57 -9.13 2.47
C VAL A 193 -7.40 -7.87 2.74
N ARG A 194 -8.70 -8.05 2.95
CA ARG A 194 -9.68 -6.99 3.24
C ARG A 194 -10.04 -6.94 4.73
N VAL A 195 -10.18 -8.11 5.33
CA VAL A 195 -10.49 -8.28 6.76
C VAL A 195 -9.57 -9.34 7.36
N VAL A 196 -9.12 -9.08 8.57
CA VAL A 196 -8.44 -10.03 9.45
C VAL A 196 -9.33 -10.24 10.67
N PHE A 197 -9.63 -11.48 11.00
CA PHE A 197 -10.46 -11.84 12.15
C PHE A 197 -9.87 -13.01 12.93
N ASP A 198 -10.23 -13.11 14.22
CA ASP A 198 -9.79 -14.19 15.11
C ASP A 198 -10.66 -15.45 15.01
N GLU A 199 -10.31 -16.46 15.80
CA GLU A 199 -11.00 -17.75 15.92
C GLU A 199 -12.47 -17.64 16.36
N SER A 200 -12.83 -16.54 17.02
CA SER A 200 -14.19 -16.26 17.47
C SER A 200 -14.99 -15.44 16.44
N GLY A 201 -14.39 -15.10 15.31
CA GLY A 201 -15.00 -14.25 14.28
C GLY A 201 -14.88 -12.74 14.58
N THR A 202 -14.13 -12.35 15.61
CA THR A 202 -13.94 -10.93 15.94
C THR A 202 -13.00 -10.29 14.93
N VAL A 203 -13.40 -9.15 14.37
CA VAL A 203 -12.56 -8.38 13.43
C VAL A 203 -11.41 -7.72 14.19
N ILE A 204 -10.18 -8.10 13.83
CA ILE A 204 -8.93 -7.54 14.38
C ILE A 204 -8.49 -6.33 13.54
N GLN A 205 -8.60 -6.46 12.22
CA GLN A 205 -8.18 -5.43 11.29
C GLN A 205 -9.11 -5.44 10.09
N MET A 206 -9.54 -4.26 9.67
CA MET A 206 -10.26 -4.07 8.42
C MET A 206 -9.59 -2.94 7.69
N LYS A 207 -9.16 -3.16 6.44
CA LYS A 207 -8.85 -2.03 5.59
C LYS A 207 -10.15 -1.27 5.35
N PRO A 208 -10.23 0.04 5.66
CA PRO A 208 -11.46 0.79 5.45
C PRO A 208 -11.85 0.66 3.98
N THR A 209 -12.91 -0.09 3.76
CA THR A 209 -13.67 -0.07 2.52
C THR A 209 -14.97 0.56 2.94
N THR A 210 -15.02 1.90 2.83
CA THR A 210 -16.21 2.71 3.09
C THR A 210 -17.04 2.26 4.29
N THR A 211 -16.71 2.72 5.49
CA THR A 211 -17.59 2.59 6.66
C THR A 211 -19.00 3.07 6.29
N PRO A 212 -20.06 2.27 6.48
CA PRO A 212 -21.41 2.82 6.54
C PRO A 212 -21.44 3.80 7.71
N LEU A 213 -21.79 5.05 7.49
CA LEU A 213 -22.02 5.98 8.58
C LEU A 213 -23.16 5.42 9.43
N ALA A 214 -22.87 5.16 10.71
CA ALA A 214 -23.92 4.97 11.71
C ALA A 214 -24.76 6.24 11.75
N THR A 215 -26.02 6.16 11.34
CA THR A 215 -26.99 7.22 11.56
C THR A 215 -27.29 7.30 13.05
N LYS A 216 -27.14 8.51 13.61
CA LYS A 216 -27.90 8.93 14.79
C LYS A 216 -29.39 8.95 14.48
#